data_AF-A0A377Z871-F1
#
_entry.id   AF-A0A377Z871-F1
#
_cell.length_a   1.000
_cell.length_b   1.000
_cell.length_c   1.000
_cell.angle_alpha   90.00
_cell.angle_beta   90.00
_cell.angle_gamma   90.00
#
_symmetry.space_group_name_H-M   'P 1'
#
loop_
_entity.id
_entity.type
_entity.pdbx_description
1 polymer ?
#
loop_
_entity_poly.entity_id
_entity_poly.type
_entity_poly.pdbx_seq_one_letter_code
_entity_poly.pdbx_strand_id
1 'polypeptide(L)' 'MRNIETRPNKIGPDDAGLNQILTEARMEERRARAAAMAARLDSLARHITSRQLNHVEAAELLRVAAENIQNEAQEIH' A
#
# COMPACT_ATOMS: atom_id res chain seq x y z
N MET A 1 45.15 6.50 1.44
CA MET A 1 44.23 7.65 1.53
C MET A 1 42.89 7.24 0.94
N ARG A 2 41.80 7.23 1.71
CA ARG A 2 40.45 6.89 1.20
C ARG A 2 39.77 8.18 0.74
N ASN A 3 39.47 8.25 -0.54
CA ASN A 3 38.71 9.33 -1.15
C ASN A 3 37.25 9.20 -0.69
N ILE A 4 36.85 9.96 0.33
CA ILE A 4 35.47 10.03 0.79
C ILE A 4 34.85 11.26 0.14
N GLU A 5 34.10 11.05 -0.94
CA GLU A 5 33.28 12.10 -1.55
C GLU A 5 32.04 12.31 -0.69
N THR A 6 32.01 13.38 0.11
CA THR A 6 30.80 13.82 0.80
C THR A 6 29.91 14.57 -0.19
N ARG A 7 28.89 13.89 -0.71
CA ARG A 7 27.83 14.54 -1.50
C ARG A 7 26.88 15.26 -0.55
N PRO A 8 26.57 16.55 -0.76
CA PRO A 8 25.57 17.23 0.04
C PRO A 8 24.21 16.57 -0.20
N ASN A 9 23.72 15.84 0.79
CA ASN A 9 22.31 15.47 0.84
C ASN A 9 21.52 16.71 1.27
N LYS A 10 20.26 16.86 0.81
CA LYS A 10 19.32 17.89 1.27
C LYS A 10 18.90 17.71 2.74
N ILE A 11 19.73 17.05 3.56
CA ILE A 11 19.54 16.96 4.99
C ILE A 11 20.27 18.17 5.55
N GLY A 12 19.51 19.11 6.13
CA GLY A 12 20.08 20.21 6.89
C GLY A 12 20.97 19.70 8.05
N PRO A 13 21.63 20.60 8.79
CA PRO A 13 22.42 20.21 9.96
C PRO A 13 21.60 19.51 11.07
N ASP A 14 20.27 19.50 10.93
CA ASP A 14 19.28 18.91 11.82
C ASP A 14 18.52 17.73 11.16
N ASP A 15 18.03 16.82 12.01
CA ASP A 15 17.20 15.65 11.61
C ASP A 15 15.91 16.04 10.85
N ALA A 16 15.61 17.33 10.71
CA ALA A 16 14.49 17.88 9.95
C ALA A 16 14.45 17.37 8.50
N GLY A 17 15.61 17.28 7.83
CA GLY A 17 15.66 16.76 6.45
C GLY A 17 15.33 15.27 6.36
N LEU A 18 15.74 14.46 7.33
CA LEU A 18 15.39 13.03 7.40
C LEU A 18 13.91 12.83 7.73
N ASN A 19 13.37 13.61 8.67
CA ASN A 19 11.96 13.58 9.03
C ASN A 19 11.05 13.99 7.85
N GLN A 20 11.50 14.95 7.04
CA GLN A 20 10.79 15.36 5.83
C GLN A 20 10.74 14.21 4.81
N ILE A 21 11.88 13.59 4.49
CA ILE A 21 11.94 12.46 3.55
C ILE A 21 11.09 11.28 4.06
N LEU A 22 11.14 10.98 5.36
CA LEU A 22 10.33 9.92 5.96
C LEU A 22 8.83 10.24 5.87
N THR A 23 8.44 11.49 6.07
CA THR A 23 7.05 11.94 5.95
C THR A 23 6.56 11.81 4.52
N GLU A 24 7.36 12.27 3.55
CA GLU A 24 7.04 12.16 2.13
C GLU A 24 6.88 10.68 1.70
N ALA A 25 7.82 9.82 2.11
CA ALA A 25 7.76 8.38 1.82
C ALA A 25 6.51 7.71 2.42
N ARG A 26 6.15 8.03 3.67
CA ARG A 26 4.93 7.51 4.31
C ARG A 26 3.65 7.96 3.59
N MET A 27 3.62 9.22 3.13
CA MET A 27 2.47 9.74 2.39
C MET A 27 2.32 9.07 1.03
N GLU A 28 3.43 8.84 0.33
CA GLU A 28 3.42 8.15 -0.95
C GLU A 28 2.98 6.69 -0.79
N GLU A 29 3.53 5.98 0.20
CA GLU A 29 3.10 4.63 0.54
C GLU A 29 1.59 4.56 0.86
N ARG A 30 1.09 5.51 1.65
CA ARG A 30 -0.35 5.58 1.97
C ARG A 30 -1.20 5.75 0.72
N ARG A 31 -0.78 6.60 -0.23
CA ARG A 31 -1.48 6.78 -1.51
C ARG A 31 -1.44 5.51 -2.35
N ALA A 32 -0.28 4.87 -2.47
CA ALA A 32 -0.11 3.64 -3.21
C ALA A 32 -1.01 2.51 -2.64
N ARG A 33 -1.03 2.35 -1.31
CA ARG A 33 -1.91 1.39 -0.62
C ARG A 33 -3.39 1.68 -0.87
N ALA A 34 -3.81 2.96 -0.83
CA ALA A 34 -5.18 3.35 -1.12
C ALA A 34 -5.58 3.06 -2.58
N ALA A 35 -4.70 3.36 -3.54
CA ALA A 35 -4.92 3.06 -4.96
C ALA A 35 -5.04 1.55 -5.21
N ALA A 36 -4.16 0.75 -4.59
CA ALA A 36 -4.22 -0.71 -4.68
C ALA A 36 -5.54 -1.27 -4.11
N MET A 37 -5.99 -0.75 -2.96
CA MET A 37 -7.27 -1.16 -2.38
C MET A 37 -8.46 -0.79 -3.28
N ALA A 38 -8.47 0.42 -3.86
CA ALA A 38 -9.52 0.84 -4.79
C ALA A 38 -9.58 -0.08 -6.03
N ALA A 39 -8.43 -0.40 -6.62
CA ALA A 39 -8.35 -1.31 -7.76
C ALA A 39 -8.85 -2.73 -7.42
N ARG A 40 -8.55 -3.23 -6.21
CA ARG A 40 -9.08 -4.51 -5.74
C ARG A 40 -10.59 -4.50 -5.59
N LEU A 41 -11.16 -3.48 -4.96
CA LEU A 41 -12.62 -3.35 -4.81
C LEU A 41 -13.33 -3.31 -6.17
N ASP A 42 -12.77 -2.57 -7.13
CA ASP A 42 -13.28 -2.50 -8.50
C ASP A 42 -13.21 -3.86 -9.23
N SER A 43 -12.13 -4.62 -9.01
CA SER A 43 -12.01 -6.00 -9.52
C SER A 43 -13.06 -6.94 -8.93
N LEU A 44 -13.30 -6.88 -7.62
CA LEU A 44 -14.34 -7.68 -6.95
C LEU A 44 -15.74 -7.32 -7.46
N ALA A 45 -16.02 -6.02 -7.64
CA ALA A 45 -17.28 -5.56 -8.20
C ALA A 45 -17.48 -6.09 -9.63
N ARG A 46 -16.47 -5.99 -10.50
CA ARG A 46 -16.51 -6.57 -11.85
C ARG A 46 -16.72 -8.08 -11.81
N HIS A 47 -16.10 -8.79 -10.88
CA HIS A 47 -16.28 -10.23 -10.74
C HIS A 47 -17.73 -10.58 -10.38
N ILE A 48 -18.31 -9.90 -9.38
CA ILE A 48 -19.71 -10.07 -8.97
C ILE A 48 -20.65 -9.83 -10.15
N THR A 49 -20.47 -8.72 -10.89
CA THR A 49 -21.32 -8.40 -12.05
C THR A 49 -21.15 -9.38 -13.20
N SER A 50 -19.91 -9.71 -13.58
CA SER A 50 -19.63 -10.59 -14.73
C SER A 50 -20.11 -12.02 -14.51
N ARG A 51 -20.08 -12.50 -13.27
CA ARG A 51 -20.54 -13.84 -12.87
C ARG A 51 -22.00 -13.88 -12.44
N GLN A 52 -22.67 -12.72 -12.38
CA GLN A 52 -24.06 -12.59 -11.92
C GLN A 52 -24.26 -13.26 -10.55
N LEU A 53 -23.29 -13.07 -9.65
CA LEU A 53 -23.32 -13.70 -8.33
C LEU A 53 -24.56 -13.23 -7.57
N ASN A 54 -25.20 -14.17 -6.88
CA ASN A 54 -26.28 -13.82 -5.97
C ASN A 54 -25.71 -13.20 -4.68
N HIS A 55 -26.57 -12.61 -3.87
CA HIS A 55 -26.20 -11.97 -2.60
C HIS A 55 -25.36 -12.82 -1.64
N VAL A 56 -25.58 -14.14 -1.57
CA VAL A 56 -24.82 -15.05 -0.70
C VAL A 56 -23.42 -15.28 -1.26
N GLU A 57 -23.33 -15.57 -2.57
CA GLU A 57 -22.04 -15.78 -3.25
C GLU A 57 -21.16 -14.52 -3.22
N ALA A 58 -21.77 -13.34 -3.43
CA ALA A 58 -21.08 -12.07 -3.32
C ALA A 58 -20.57 -11.82 -1.89
N ALA A 59 -21.37 -12.10 -0.86
CA ALA A 59 -20.96 -11.94 0.53
C ALA A 59 -19.80 -12.89 0.89
N GLU A 60 -19.82 -14.13 0.41
CA GLU A 60 -18.75 -15.08 0.66
C GLU A 60 -17.45 -14.68 -0.06
N LEU A 61 -17.54 -14.25 -1.32
CA LEU A 61 -16.40 -13.70 -2.05
C LEU A 61 -15.77 -12.51 -1.32
N LEU A 62 -16.58 -11.60 -0.75
CA LEU A 62 -16.08 -10.47 0.03
C LEU A 62 -15.40 -10.91 1.34
N ARG A 63 -15.90 -11.96 2.00
CA ARG A 63 -15.27 -12.54 3.20
C ARG A 63 -13.90 -13.13 2.89
N VAL A 64 -13.82 -13.96 1.86
CA VAL A 64 -12.55 -14.55 1.41
C VAL A 64 -11.55 -13.45 1.01
N ALA A 65 -12.00 -12.42 0.30
CA ALA A 65 -11.16 -11.29 -0.04
C ALA A 65 -10.64 -10.54 1.20
N ALA A 66 -11.49 -10.35 2.22
CA ALA A 66 -11.09 -9.71 3.47
C ALA A 66 -10.07 -10.56 4.25
N GLU A 67 -10.25 -11.87 4.32
CA GLU A 67 -9.30 -12.81 4.94
C GLU A 67 -7.94 -12.78 4.22
N ASN A 68 -7.94 -12.81 2.88
CA ASN A 68 -6.71 -12.71 2.09
C ASN A 68 -5.97 -11.40 2.35
N ILE A 69 -6.68 -10.27 2.45
CA ILE A 69 -6.07 -8.97 2.78
C ILE A 69 -5.46 -8.98 4.19
N GLN A 70 -6.13 -9.62 5.16
CA GLN A 70 -5.60 -9.74 6.51
C GLN A 70 -4.35 -10.63 6.55
N ASN A 71 -4.35 -11.73 5.81
CA ASN A 71 -3.20 -12.63 5.70
C ASN A 71 -2.01 -11.92 5.06
N GLU A 72 -2.21 -11.23 3.93
CA GLU A 72 -1.16 -10.41 3.29
C GLU A 72 -0.60 -9.34 4.24
N ALA A 73 -1.44 -8.74 5.08
CA ALA A 73 -0.99 -7.75 6.06
C ALA A 73 -0.14 -8.37 7.19
N GLN A 74 -0.32 -9.66 7.49
CA GLN A 74 0.44 -10.41 8.50
C GLN A 74 1.72 -11.05 7.95
N GLU A 75 1.78 -11.36 6.64
CA GLU A 75 2.96 -11.94 5.99
C GLU A 75 4.15 -10.97 5.84
N ILE A 76 3.99 -9.70 6.24
CA ILE A 76 5.09 -8.72 6.33
C ILE A 76 5.82 -8.94 7.67
N HIS A 77 6.67 -9.98 7.74
CA HIS A 77 7.70 -10.18 8.76
C HIS A 77 9.08 -10.16 8.10
#